data_AF-A0A7Y5K8X8-F1
#
_entry.id   AF-A0A7Y5K8X8-F1
#
_cell.length_a   1.000
_cell.length_b   1.000
_cell.length_c   1.000
_cell.angle_alpha   90.00
_cell.angle_beta   90.00
_cell.angle_gamma   90.00
#
_symmetry.space_group_name_H-M   'P 1'
#
loop_
_entity.id
_entity.type
_entity.pdbx_description
1 polymer ?
#
loop_
_entity_poly.entity_id
_entity_poly.type
_entity_poly.pdbx_seq_one_letter_code
_entity_poly.pdbx_strand_id
1 'polypeptide(L)' 'MAQYNQLIQKILNEPSSEVYHYAFGQADYFSITHAVESRPWLVLINAKGMMETALPPDDLQEYISKNKHVLLGKLQEIVS' A
#
# COMPACT_ATOMS: atom_id res chain seq x y z
N MET A 1 18.94 6.01 1.70
CA MET A 1 18.32 4.82 2.34
C MET A 1 17.48 5.20 3.56
N ALA A 2 18.01 5.93 4.56
CA ALA A 2 17.25 6.31 5.76
C ALA A 2 15.94 7.08 5.47
N GLN A 3 15.98 8.04 4.55
CA GLN A 3 14.82 8.86 4.17
C GLN A 3 13.71 8.05 3.48
N TYR A 4 14.08 7.00 2.74
CA TYR A 4 13.12 6.12 2.06
C TYR A 4 12.37 5.24 3.06
N ASN A 5 13.10 4.68 4.03
CA ASN A 5 12.49 3.87 5.09
C ASN A 5 11.59 4.72 5.98
N GLN A 6 11.95 5.98 6.26
CA GLN A 6 11.09 6.92 6.98
C GLN A 6 9.79 7.21 6.22
N LEU A 7 9.85 7.33 4.89
CA LEU A 7 8.68 7.51 4.05
C LEU A 7 7.75 6.29 4.10
N ILE A 8 8.30 5.09 3.95
CA ILE A 8 7.54 3.84 4.07
C ILE A 8 6.88 3.76 5.45
N GLN A 9 7.65 4.00 6.52
CA GLN A 9 7.12 4.01 7.89
C GLN A 9 6.00 5.04 8.06
N LYS A 10 6.11 6.22 7.45
CA LYS A 10 5.03 7.21 7.48
C LYS A 10 3.74 6.66 6.88
N ILE A 11 3.82 6.00 5.72
CA ILE A 11 2.65 5.39 5.07
C ILE A 11 2.06 4.27 5.94
N LEU A 12 2.91 3.40 6.49
CA LEU A 12 2.48 2.25 7.28
C LEU A 12 1.94 2.60 8.67
N ASN A 13 2.18 3.81 9.16
CA ASN A 13 1.65 4.30 10.44
C ASN A 13 0.57 5.37 10.27
N GLU A 14 0.24 5.75 9.04
CA GLU A 14 -0.77 6.75 8.76
C GLU A 14 -2.17 6.11 8.83
N PRO A 15 -3.01 6.49 9.81
CA PRO A 15 -4.30 5.84 10.05
C PRO A 15 -5.25 5.92 8.84
N SER A 16 -5.11 7.00 8.07
CA SER A 16 -5.91 7.27 6.87
C SER A 16 -5.43 6.57 5.61
N SER A 17 -4.31 5.83 5.65
CA SER A 17 -3.84 5.02 4.52
C SER A 17 -4.91 4.04 4.07
N GLU A 18 -5.15 3.96 2.78
CA GLU A 18 -6.08 2.99 2.20
C GLU A 18 -5.37 1.65 2.03
N VAL A 19 -6.09 0.56 2.31
CA VAL A 19 -5.58 -0.80 2.21
C VAL A 19 -6.39 -1.56 1.17
N TYR A 20 -5.69 -2.17 0.23
CA TYR A 20 -6.27 -2.94 -0.84
C TYR A 20 -5.76 -4.38 -0.78
N HIS A 21 -6.64 -5.34 -1.03
CA HIS A 21 -6.27 -6.72 -1.30
C HIS A 21 -5.93 -6.91 -2.77
N TYR A 22 -4.86 -7.65 -3.04
CA TYR A 22 -4.42 -8.02 -4.38
C TYR A 22 -4.04 -9.50 -4.40
N ALA A 23 -4.85 -10.30 -5.09
CA ALA A 23 -4.56 -11.71 -5.32
C ALA A 23 -3.72 -11.88 -6.59
N PHE A 24 -2.54 -12.49 -6.46
CA PHE A 24 -1.68 -12.83 -7.59
C PHE A 24 -1.36 -14.33 -7.59
N GLY A 25 -2.00 -15.07 -8.50
CA GLY A 25 -1.93 -16.52 -8.53
C GLY A 25 -2.57 -17.12 -7.28
N GLN A 26 -1.79 -17.85 -6.48
CA GLN A 26 -2.22 -18.43 -5.20
C GLN A 26 -1.78 -17.60 -3.98
N ALA A 27 -1.17 -16.43 -4.20
CA ALA A 27 -0.63 -15.59 -3.14
C ALA A 27 -1.48 -14.34 -2.92
N ASP A 28 -1.69 -14.02 -1.64
CA ASP A 28 -2.37 -12.81 -1.20
C ASP A 28 -1.36 -11.72 -0.87
N TYR A 29 -1.61 -10.53 -1.41
CA TYR A 29 -0.88 -9.32 -1.14
C TYR A 29 -1.83 -8.21 -0.68
N PHE A 30 -1.24 -7.24 0.02
CA PHE A 30 -1.90 -6.05 0.52
C PHE A 30 -1.13 -4.83 0.06
N SER A 31 -1.82 -3.93 -0.63
CA SER A 31 -1.28 -2.64 -1.03
C SER A 31 -1.78 -1.58 -0.06
N ILE A 32 -0.86 -0.89 0.62
CA ILE A 32 -1.14 0.21 1.52
C ILE A 32 -0.74 1.50 0.82
N THR A 33 -1.70 2.42 0.66
CA THR A 33 -1.50 3.62 -0.15
C THR A 33 -1.75 4.88 0.64
N HIS A 34 -0.88 5.86 0.47
CA HIS A 34 -1.04 7.20 1.04
C HIS A 34 -0.28 8.23 0.22
N ALA A 35 -0.73 9.49 0.27
CA ALA A 35 -0.04 10.60 -0.38
C ALA A 35 1.00 11.20 0.57
N VAL A 36 2.28 11.17 0.18
CA VAL A 36 3.36 11.85 0.91
C VAL A 36 3.83 13.02 0.07
N GLU A 37 3.74 14.24 0.62
CA GLU A 37 4.12 15.48 -0.09
C GLU A 37 3.42 15.62 -1.45
N SER A 38 2.11 15.34 -1.47
CA SER A 38 1.26 15.37 -2.67
C SER A 38 1.63 14.35 -3.75
N ARG A 39 2.55 13.42 -3.48
CA ARG A 39 2.86 12.29 -4.36
C ARG A 39 2.20 11.03 -3.83
N PRO A 40 1.43 10.28 -4.65
CA PRO A 40 0.88 9.01 -4.22
C PRO A 40 1.99 7.97 -4.06
N TRP A 41 1.86 7.15 -3.04
CA TRP A 41 2.73 6.01 -2.79
C TRP A 41 1.91 4.75 -2.55
N LEU A 42 2.51 3.62 -2.92
CA LEU A 42 1.98 2.29 -2.69
C LEU A 42 3.08 1.44 -2.05
N VAL A 43 2.74 0.76 -0.96
CA VAL A 43 3.58 -0.24 -0.30
C VAL A 43 2.88 -1.59 -0.44
N LEU A 44 3.54 -2.54 -1.09
CA LEU A 44 3.05 -3.89 -1.29
C LEU A 44 3.65 -4.81 -0.22
N ILE A 45 2.78 -5.53 0.49
CA ILE A 45 3.14 -6.44 1.56
C ILE A 45 2.47 -7.79 1.28
N ASN A 46 3.15 -8.89 1.54
CA ASN A 46 2.53 -10.21 1.45
C ASN A 46 1.68 -10.55 2.71
N ALA A 47 0.94 -11.66 2.67
CA ALA A 47 0.13 -12.11 3.79
C ALA A 47 0.88 -12.41 5.10
N LYS A 48 2.21 -12.48 5.09
CA LYS A 48 3.04 -12.64 6.30
C LYS A 48 3.51 -11.30 6.88
N GLY A 49 3.07 -10.18 6.33
CA GLY A 49 3.50 -8.85 6.76
C GLY A 49 4.89 -8.45 6.25
N MET A 50 5.49 -9.22 5.34
CA MET A 50 6.78 -8.87 4.75
C MET A 50 6.57 -7.95 3.56
N MET A 51 7.23 -6.78 3.59
CA MET A 51 7.21 -5.83 2.48
C MET A 51 7.94 -6.43 1.28
N GLU A 52 7.24 -6.48 0.16
CA GLU A 52 7.76 -6.93 -1.13
C GLU A 52 8.35 -5.75 -1.90
N THR A 53 7.60 -4.64 -1.96
CA THR A 53 8.05 -3.42 -2.65
C THR A 53 7.35 -2.18 -2.13
N ALA A 54 7.94 -1.02 -2.38
CA ALA A 54 7.30 0.28 -2.21
C ALA A 54 7.65 1.13 -3.42
N LEU A 55 6.66 1.79 -4.02
CA LEU A 55 6.87 2.62 -5.19
C LEU A 55 5.86 3.77 -5.24
N PRO A 56 6.24 4.92 -5.83
CA PRO A 56 5.31 5.98 -6.17
C PRO A 56 4.82 5.80 -7.61
N PRO A 57 3.62 5.26 -7.85
CA PRO A 57 3.13 5.08 -9.22
C PRO A 57 2.84 6.46 -9.85
N ASP A 58 3.01 6.56 -11.17
CA ASP A 58 2.66 7.78 -11.92
C ASP A 58 1.15 8.04 -11.87
N ASP A 59 0.35 6.97 -11.98
CA ASP A 59 -1.09 6.97 -11.75
C ASP A 59 -1.48 5.82 -10.81
N LEU A 60 -1.89 6.17 -9.59
CA LEU A 60 -2.31 5.19 -8.59
C LEU A 60 -3.61 4.50 -8.98
N GLN A 61 -4.59 5.22 -9.54
CA GLN A 61 -5.89 4.65 -9.88
C GLN A 61 -5.76 3.65 -11.03
N GLU A 62 -4.94 3.97 -12.04
CA GLU A 62 -4.64 3.01 -13.12
C GLU A 62 -3.95 1.76 -12.54
N TYR A 63 -2.96 1.94 -11.65
CA TYR A 63 -2.25 0.81 -11.04
C TYR A 63 -3.19 -0.12 -10.26
N ILE A 64 -4.07 0.44 -9.43
CA ILE A 64 -5.04 -0.30 -8.61
C ILE A 64 -6.07 -1.01 -9.51
N SER A 65 -6.66 -0.30 -10.48
CA SER A 65 -7.72 -0.82 -11.34
C SER A 65 -7.23 -1.93 -12.28
N LYS A 66 -6.06 -1.76 -12.91
CA LYS A 66 -5.47 -2.74 -13.83
C LYS A 66 -5.17 -4.08 -13.15
N ASN A 67 -4.76 -4.02 -11.88
CA ASN A 67 -4.34 -5.18 -11.11
C ASN A 67 -5.47 -5.77 -10.24
N LYS A 68 -6.73 -5.36 -10.46
CA LYS A 68 -7.91 -5.88 -9.72
C LYS A 68 -7.77 -5.78 -8.19
N HIS A 69 -7.16 -4.70 -7.71
CA HIS A 69 -7.09 -4.43 -6.29
C HIS A 69 -8.48 -4.17 -5.72
N VAL A 70 -8.80 -4.79 -4.60
CA VAL A 70 -10.09 -4.63 -3.90
C VAL A 70 -9.86 -3.81 -2.64
N LEU A 71 -10.50 -2.65 -2.51
CA LEU A 71 -10.40 -1.82 -1.31
C LEU A 71 -10.98 -2.57 -0.12
N LEU A 72 -10.20 -2.72 0.94
CA LEU A 72 -10.62 -3.31 2.22
C LEU A 72 -11.08 -2.24 3.21
N GLY A 73 -10.53 -1.03 3.12
CA GLY A 73 -10.83 0.09 4.01
C GLY A 73 -9.59 0.91 4.33
N LYS A 74 -9.66 1.70 5.39
CA LYS A 74 -8.53 2.43 5.95
C LYS A 74 -7.72 1.56 6.89
N LEU A 75 -6.44 1.86 7.02
CA LEU A 75 -5.52 1.10 7.87
C LEU A 75 -6.06 0.99 9.30
N GLN A 76 -6.51 2.11 9.89
CA GLN A 76 -7.09 2.13 11.23
C GLN A 76 -8.30 1.22 11.43
N GLU A 77 -9.07 0.92 10.37
CA GLU A 77 -10.27 0.08 10.42
C GLU A 77 -9.92 -1.41 10.39
N ILE A 78 -8.70 -1.75 9.96
CA ILE A 78 -8.25 -3.12 9.73
C ILE A 78 -7.36 -3.62 10.87
N VAL A 79 -6.47 -2.76 11.38
CA VAL A 79 -5.52 -3.12 12.45
C VAL A 79 -6.02 -2.75 13.86
N SER A 80 -7.34 -2.59 14.02
CA SER A 80 -7.99 -2.28 15.30
C SER A 80 -7.75 -3.33 16.38
#